data_AF-A0A8T8DCK8-F1
#
_entry.id   AF-A0A8T8DCK8-F1
#
_cell.length_a   1.000
_cell.length_b   1.000
_cell.length_c   1.000
_cell.angle_alpha   90.00
_cell.angle_beta   90.00
_cell.angle_gamma   90.00
#
_symmetry.space_group_name_H-M   'P 1'
#
loop_
_entity.id
_entity.type
_entity.pdbx_description
1 polymer ?
#
loop_
_entity_poly.entity_id
_entity_poly.type
_entity_poly.pdbx_seq_one_letter_code
_entity_poly.pdbx_strand_id
1 'polypeptide(L)'
;MRDAATARAALEAGADALGFVFAPSPRQVDPATVARIVAGLPRERVPAGTGEAGSAGDFGPRPALVGVFVNASLAEILSTARQAGLTHVQLHGDEPEDLVAALQAEGLRVIRAVAAAARDAPVGTAAGRGEAGGPREAAGAGGEGRPGAATTTAREGRPPDLQQALATRADRVLLDAAVPGRRGGTGQRADWAAAACLARRRPLILAGGLDPENVAEAVRVVRPWGVDVSSGVERARGVKDPERIARFIAAARAAAGGGHEPVRGKPPASHGTRDGLARDRKGPWR
;
A
#
# COMPACT_ATOMS: atom_id res chain seq x y z
N MET A 1 12.57 -2.65 -1.57
CA MET A 1 14.04 -2.64 -1.36
C MET A 1 14.64 -3.86 -2.03
N ARG A 2 15.91 -3.78 -2.47
CA ARG A 2 16.60 -4.92 -3.13
C ARG A 2 18.02 -5.17 -2.60
N ASP A 3 18.53 -4.30 -1.74
CA ASP A 3 19.87 -4.40 -1.17
C ASP A 3 19.87 -3.96 0.31
N ALA A 4 20.83 -4.50 1.06
CA ALA A 4 20.93 -4.30 2.51
C ALA A 4 21.37 -2.87 2.88
N ALA A 5 22.23 -2.25 2.09
CA ALA A 5 22.74 -0.90 2.36
C ALA A 5 21.60 0.13 2.33
N THR A 6 20.76 0.08 1.31
CA THR A 6 19.58 0.94 1.19
C THR A 6 18.56 0.66 2.28
N ALA A 7 18.31 -0.62 2.59
CA ALA A 7 17.38 -1.00 3.65
C ALA A 7 17.83 -0.45 5.01
N ARG A 8 19.12 -0.56 5.33
CA ARG A 8 19.71 0.00 6.54
C ARG A 8 19.64 1.53 6.57
N ALA A 9 20.02 2.19 5.48
CA ALA A 9 19.94 3.65 5.38
C ALA A 9 18.51 4.17 5.59
N ALA A 10 17.50 3.47 5.08
CA ALA A 10 16.11 3.81 5.31
C ALA A 10 15.71 3.69 6.79
N LEU A 11 16.14 2.63 7.49
CA LEU A 11 15.87 2.45 8.92
C LEU A 11 16.62 3.47 9.78
N GLU A 12 17.87 3.78 9.45
CA GLU A 12 18.67 4.82 10.12
C GLU A 12 18.06 6.22 9.95
N ALA A 13 17.48 6.49 8.77
CA ALA A 13 16.68 7.69 8.52
C ALA A 13 15.32 7.70 9.24
N GLY A 14 14.95 6.60 9.91
CA GLY A 14 13.74 6.47 10.71
C GLY A 14 12.54 5.91 9.96
N ALA A 15 12.72 5.08 8.93
CA ALA A 15 11.60 4.37 8.32
C ALA A 15 11.02 3.33 9.30
N ASP A 16 9.69 3.27 9.40
CA ASP A 16 8.99 2.31 10.28
C ASP A 16 8.83 0.91 9.63
N ALA A 17 8.87 0.87 8.29
CA ALA A 17 8.64 -0.33 7.50
C ALA A 17 9.55 -0.40 6.26
N LEU A 18 9.84 -1.62 5.81
CA LEU A 18 10.54 -1.91 4.56
C LEU A 18 9.69 -2.82 3.68
N GLY A 19 9.44 -2.40 2.44
CA GLY A 19 8.70 -3.18 1.44
C GLY A 19 9.60 -4.01 0.52
N PHE A 20 9.23 -5.26 0.26
CA PHE A 20 9.88 -6.20 -0.66
C PHE A 20 8.84 -6.73 -1.66
N VAL A 21 9.11 -6.62 -2.96
CA VAL A 21 8.15 -7.02 -4.00
C VAL A 21 8.43 -8.44 -4.44
N PHE A 22 7.48 -9.35 -4.25
CA PHE A 22 7.58 -10.75 -4.70
C PHE A 22 6.79 -11.00 -5.99
N ALA A 23 5.88 -10.09 -6.35
CA ALA A 23 5.14 -10.15 -7.60
C ALA A 23 6.03 -9.87 -8.84
N PRO A 24 5.73 -10.50 -10.00
CA PRO A 24 6.45 -10.25 -11.25
C PRO A 24 6.53 -8.76 -11.61
N SER A 25 7.73 -8.19 -11.54
CA SER A 25 7.97 -6.78 -11.82
C SER A 25 9.46 -6.46 -11.94
N PRO A 26 9.86 -5.29 -12.47
CA PRO A 26 11.25 -4.85 -12.46
C PRO A 26 11.86 -4.67 -11.05
N ARG A 27 11.02 -4.68 -10.01
CA ARG A 27 11.42 -4.54 -8.61
C ARG A 27 11.34 -5.87 -7.84
N GLN A 28 11.04 -6.97 -8.53
CA GLN A 28 10.93 -8.30 -7.91
C GLN A 28 12.24 -8.69 -7.23
N VAL A 29 12.12 -9.32 -6.07
CA VAL A 29 13.22 -9.89 -5.29
C VAL A 29 12.82 -11.28 -4.82
N ASP A 30 13.76 -12.23 -4.80
CA ASP A 30 13.51 -13.58 -4.32
C ASP A 30 13.56 -13.67 -2.78
N PRO A 31 12.86 -14.64 -2.15
CA PRO A 31 12.80 -14.75 -0.70
C PRO A 31 14.15 -14.97 -0.02
N ALA A 32 15.08 -15.69 -0.65
CA ALA A 32 16.40 -15.95 -0.08
C ALA A 32 17.27 -14.68 -0.03
N THR A 33 17.16 -13.82 -1.03
CA THR A 33 17.79 -12.49 -1.01
C THR A 33 17.21 -11.61 0.09
N VAL A 34 15.88 -11.61 0.28
CA VAL A 34 15.27 -10.85 1.38
C VAL A 34 15.71 -11.39 2.74
N ALA A 35 15.78 -12.72 2.93
CA ALA A 35 16.28 -13.33 4.17
C ALA A 35 17.70 -12.85 4.52
N ARG A 36 18.60 -12.78 3.53
CA ARG A 36 19.96 -12.25 3.70
C ARG A 36 19.98 -10.77 4.08
N ILE A 37 19.10 -9.96 3.46
CA ILE A 37 18.96 -8.54 3.82
C ILE A 37 18.50 -8.43 5.28
N VAL A 38 17.42 -9.11 5.64
CA VAL A 38 16.79 -9.07 6.96
C VAL A 38 17.74 -9.51 8.06
N ALA A 39 18.56 -10.54 7.82
CA ALA A 39 19.56 -11.01 8.77
C ALA A 39 20.60 -9.93 9.15
N GLY A 40 20.85 -8.96 8.26
CA GLY A 40 21.79 -7.86 8.47
C GLY A 40 21.15 -6.56 8.99
N LEU A 41 19.83 -6.52 9.20
CA LEU A 41 19.14 -5.31 9.66
C LEU A 41 19.24 -5.14 11.19
N PRO A 42 19.19 -3.88 11.69
CA PRO A 42 19.05 -3.64 13.12
C PRO A 42 17.75 -4.26 13.64
N ARG A 43 17.82 -4.81 14.86
CA ARG A 43 16.66 -5.46 15.51
C ARG A 43 15.61 -4.48 15.99
N GLU A 44 16.02 -3.24 16.26
CA GLU A 44 15.18 -2.15 16.76
C GLU A 44 15.17 -1.03 15.73
N ARG A 45 14.02 -0.37 15.59
CA ARG A 45 13.92 0.85 14.76
C ARG A 45 14.39 2.07 15.55
N VAL A 46 14.81 3.10 14.83
CA VAL A 46 14.97 4.44 15.42
C VAL A 46 13.60 4.96 15.84
N PRO A 47 13.36 5.28 17.13
CA PRO A 47 12.11 5.89 17.54
C PRO A 47 11.88 7.20 16.80
N ALA A 48 10.64 7.44 16.38
CA ALA A 48 10.23 8.79 15.97
C ALA A 48 10.42 9.70 17.19
N GLY A 49 11.27 10.73 17.09
CA GLY A 49 11.71 11.73 18.08
C GLY A 49 10.96 11.92 19.42
N THR A 50 11.67 12.52 20.39
CA THR A 50 11.39 12.68 21.83
C THR A 50 10.11 13.43 22.23
N GLY A 51 8.95 13.01 21.73
CA GLY A 51 7.65 13.24 22.37
C GLY A 51 7.31 12.01 23.20
N GLU A 52 6.61 12.21 24.30
CA GLU A 52 6.37 11.22 25.37
C GLU A 52 6.16 9.78 24.90
N ALA A 53 6.60 8.84 25.73
CA ALA A 53 6.41 7.40 25.61
C ALA A 53 4.91 7.02 25.53
N GLY A 54 4.28 7.35 24.40
CA GLY A 54 2.89 7.16 24.07
C GLY A 54 2.84 6.33 22.81
N SER A 55 2.85 5.01 23.00
CA SER A 55 2.80 3.97 21.97
C SER A 55 3.99 4.04 21.02
N ALA A 56 4.92 3.08 21.16
CA ALA A 56 5.58 2.56 19.97
C ALA A 56 4.47 2.37 18.93
N GLY A 57 4.47 3.14 17.84
CA GLY A 57 3.39 3.07 16.84
C GLY A 57 3.10 1.62 16.49
N ASP A 58 1.89 1.31 16.04
CA ASP A 58 1.29 -0.03 15.89
C ASP A 58 2.16 -1.14 15.24
N PHE A 59 3.34 -0.79 14.69
CA PHE A 59 4.43 -1.68 14.26
C PHE A 59 5.36 -2.21 15.39
N GLY A 60 5.25 -1.77 16.65
CA GLY A 60 6.06 -2.30 17.77
C GLY A 60 7.55 -1.88 17.73
N PRO A 61 8.47 -2.37 18.56
CA PRO A 61 9.86 -1.84 18.62
C PRO A 61 10.74 -2.20 17.40
N ARG A 62 10.27 -3.10 16.53
CA ARG A 62 11.03 -3.61 15.37
C ARG A 62 10.52 -2.97 14.07
N PRO A 63 11.36 -2.87 13.03
CA PRO A 63 10.88 -2.47 11.72
C PRO A 63 9.90 -3.50 11.15
N ALA A 64 8.82 -3.03 10.55
CA ALA A 64 7.91 -3.90 9.81
C ALA A 64 8.57 -4.35 8.48
N LEU A 65 8.48 -5.64 8.21
CA LEU A 65 9.00 -6.29 7.00
C LEU A 65 7.81 -6.72 6.15
N VAL A 66 7.53 -5.95 5.11
CA VAL A 66 6.31 -6.04 4.30
C VAL A 66 6.63 -6.74 2.97
N GLY A 67 5.99 -7.87 2.70
CA GLY A 67 6.01 -8.49 1.37
C GLY A 67 4.83 -8.05 0.51
N VAL A 68 5.09 -7.64 -0.73
CA VAL A 68 4.06 -7.25 -1.69
C VAL A 68 3.79 -8.40 -2.66
N PHE A 69 2.53 -8.84 -2.70
CA PHE A 69 2.04 -9.94 -3.51
C PHE A 69 0.87 -9.48 -4.39
N VAL A 70 0.71 -10.17 -5.52
CA VAL A 70 -0.40 -9.95 -6.45
C VAL A 70 -0.94 -11.32 -6.82
N ASN A 71 -2.15 -11.64 -6.39
CA ASN A 71 -2.87 -12.89 -6.70
C ASN A 71 -2.06 -14.17 -6.42
N ALA A 72 -1.20 -14.15 -5.40
CA ALA A 72 -0.46 -15.33 -4.94
C ALA A 72 -1.35 -16.19 -4.03
N SER A 73 -1.13 -17.50 -4.04
CA SER A 73 -1.85 -18.42 -3.17
C SER A 73 -1.41 -18.28 -1.70
N LEU A 74 -2.26 -18.72 -0.76
CA LEU A 74 -1.92 -18.76 0.66
C LEU A 74 -0.60 -19.52 0.92
N ALA A 75 -0.42 -20.67 0.28
CA ALA A 75 0.76 -21.50 0.45
C ALA A 75 2.05 -20.77 0.01
N GLU A 76 2.02 -20.09 -1.13
CA GLU A 76 3.15 -19.31 -1.64
C GLU A 76 3.49 -18.13 -0.72
N ILE A 77 2.46 -17.40 -0.24
CA ILE A 77 2.65 -16.27 0.67
C ILE A 77 3.26 -16.73 1.99
N LEU A 78 2.72 -17.78 2.60
CA LEU A 78 3.22 -18.29 3.89
C LEU A 78 4.64 -18.86 3.77
N SER A 79 4.93 -19.59 2.69
CA SER A 79 6.28 -20.09 2.42
C SER A 79 7.28 -18.93 2.30
N THR A 80 6.93 -17.91 1.51
CA THR A 80 7.75 -16.71 1.32
C THR A 80 7.93 -15.94 2.62
N ALA A 81 6.85 -15.74 3.39
CA ALA A 81 6.88 -15.01 4.64
C ALA A 81 7.79 -15.67 5.68
N ARG A 82 7.71 -16.99 5.82
CA ARG A 82 8.58 -17.76 6.73
C ARG A 82 10.04 -17.70 6.29
N GLN A 83 10.30 -17.89 5.00
CA GLN A 83 11.68 -17.88 4.48
C GLN A 83 12.33 -16.49 4.59
N ALA A 84 11.59 -15.43 4.26
CA ALA A 84 12.10 -14.06 4.24
C ALA A 84 11.98 -13.34 5.59
N GLY A 85 11.35 -13.95 6.61
CA GLY A 85 11.14 -13.34 7.93
C GLY A 85 10.15 -12.18 7.90
N LEU A 86 9.14 -12.23 7.03
CA LEU A 86 8.15 -11.16 6.90
C LEU A 86 7.23 -11.10 8.12
N THR A 87 6.78 -9.90 8.44
CA THR A 87 5.81 -9.63 9.53
C THR A 87 4.47 -9.13 8.99
N HIS A 88 4.50 -8.60 7.77
CA HIS A 88 3.35 -8.00 7.11
C HIS A 88 3.26 -8.50 5.66
N VAL A 89 2.03 -8.59 5.17
CA VAL A 89 1.71 -8.92 3.79
C VAL A 89 0.87 -7.81 3.20
N GLN A 90 1.29 -7.28 2.05
CA GLN A 90 0.50 -6.36 1.23
C GLN A 90 -0.08 -7.13 0.05
N LEU A 91 -1.41 -7.19 0.00
CA LEU A 91 -2.19 -7.79 -1.09
C LEU A 91 -2.58 -6.69 -2.08
N HIS A 92 -2.23 -6.84 -3.35
CA HIS A 92 -2.35 -5.78 -4.36
C HIS A 92 -3.13 -6.22 -5.62
N GLY A 93 -3.78 -7.38 -5.57
CA GLY A 93 -4.67 -7.88 -6.61
C GLY A 93 -6.13 -7.96 -6.18
N ASP A 94 -6.81 -8.99 -6.67
CA ASP A 94 -8.23 -9.26 -6.43
C ASP A 94 -8.40 -10.34 -5.34
N GLU A 95 -7.44 -10.41 -4.40
CA GLU A 95 -7.40 -11.52 -3.45
C GLU A 95 -8.61 -11.51 -2.52
N PRO A 96 -9.24 -12.67 -2.27
CA PRO A 96 -10.47 -12.74 -1.50
C PRO A 96 -10.26 -12.48 0.01
N GLU A 97 -11.35 -12.20 0.73
CA GLU A 97 -11.30 -11.83 2.16
C GLU A 97 -11.05 -13.01 3.10
N ASP A 98 -11.28 -14.24 2.66
CA ASP A 98 -10.87 -15.46 3.36
C ASP A 98 -9.34 -15.60 3.39
N LEU A 99 -8.63 -15.20 2.33
CA LEU A 99 -7.17 -15.14 2.32
C LEU A 99 -6.64 -14.16 3.39
N VAL A 100 -7.28 -13.00 3.52
CA VAL A 100 -6.93 -12.01 4.56
C VAL A 100 -7.05 -12.64 5.95
N ALA A 101 -8.19 -13.29 6.23
CA ALA A 101 -8.43 -13.94 7.52
C ALA A 101 -7.43 -15.08 7.78
N ALA A 102 -7.11 -15.88 6.77
CA ALA A 102 -6.14 -16.97 6.90
C ALA A 102 -4.72 -16.45 7.21
N LEU A 103 -4.27 -15.39 6.56
CA LEU A 103 -2.97 -14.77 6.84
C LEU A 103 -2.91 -14.17 8.24
N GLN A 104 -3.99 -13.53 8.70
CA GLN A 104 -4.08 -12.99 10.06
C GLN A 104 -4.06 -14.10 11.12
N ALA A 105 -4.68 -15.25 10.86
CA ALA A 105 -4.63 -16.41 11.76
C ALA A 105 -3.21 -16.99 11.90
N GLU A 106 -2.36 -16.82 10.89
CA GLU A 106 -0.94 -17.18 10.91
C GLU A 106 -0.06 -16.10 11.58
N GLY A 107 -0.66 -15.04 12.15
CA GLY A 107 0.03 -13.97 12.87
C GLY A 107 0.63 -12.88 11.99
N LEU A 108 0.34 -12.89 10.67
CA LEU A 108 0.76 -11.82 9.76
C LEU A 108 -0.22 -10.66 9.80
N ARG A 109 0.29 -9.43 9.78
CA ARG A 109 -0.56 -8.24 9.59
C ARG A 109 -0.79 -8.01 8.10
N VAL A 110 -2.02 -7.73 7.71
CA VAL A 110 -2.41 -7.63 6.30
C VAL A 110 -2.71 -6.18 5.91
N ILE A 111 -2.12 -5.74 4.80
CA ILE A 111 -2.37 -4.46 4.15
C ILE A 111 -3.09 -4.73 2.84
N ARG A 112 -4.28 -4.16 2.64
CA ARG A 112 -5.01 -4.22 1.38
C ARG A 112 -4.67 -2.99 0.53
N ALA A 113 -4.06 -3.17 -0.63
CA ALA A 113 -3.89 -2.08 -1.58
C ALA A 113 -5.16 -1.90 -2.42
N VAL A 114 -5.60 -0.66 -2.56
CA VAL A 114 -6.73 -0.25 -3.41
C VAL A 114 -6.24 0.87 -4.33
N ALA A 115 -6.62 0.79 -5.60
CA ALA A 115 -6.31 1.85 -6.55
C ALA A 115 -7.31 3.01 -6.39
N ALA A 116 -6.83 4.25 -6.51
CA ALA A 116 -7.69 5.44 -6.57
C ALA A 116 -8.53 5.54 -7.87
N ALA A 117 -8.32 4.59 -8.80
CA ALA A 117 -8.97 4.34 -10.09
C ALA A 117 -8.06 4.64 -11.30
N ALA A 118 -7.56 3.56 -11.93
CA ALA A 118 -7.44 3.41 -13.38
C ALA A 118 -7.04 1.96 -13.71
N ARG A 119 -8.00 1.17 -14.21
CA ARG A 119 -7.71 0.04 -15.11
C ARG A 119 -8.77 0.02 -16.20
N ASP A 120 -8.54 0.76 -17.28
CA ASP A 120 -9.05 0.35 -18.58
C ASP A 120 -8.19 -0.84 -19.03
N ALA A 121 -8.68 -2.06 -18.82
CA ALA A 121 -8.23 -3.18 -19.64
C ALA A 121 -8.98 -3.08 -20.98
N PRO A 122 -8.32 -3.20 -22.14
CA PRO A 122 -9.03 -3.18 -23.41
C PRO A 122 -9.96 -4.40 -23.45
N VAL A 123 -11.27 -4.16 -23.50
CA VAL A 123 -12.23 -5.15 -23.99
C VAL A 123 -11.82 -5.44 -25.42
N GLY A 124 -11.34 -6.66 -25.66
CA GLY A 124 -11.03 -7.13 -27.01
C GLY A 124 -12.27 -6.96 -27.88
N THR A 125 -12.23 -6.00 -28.79
CA THR A 125 -13.19 -5.96 -29.89
C THR A 125 -12.85 -7.13 -30.81
N ALA A 126 -13.60 -8.22 -30.67
CA ALA A 126 -13.66 -9.26 -31.68
C ALA A 126 -14.19 -8.61 -32.98
N ALA A 127 -13.26 -8.19 -33.84
CA ALA A 127 -13.56 -7.80 -35.21
C ALA A 127 -13.82 -9.07 -36.03
N GLY A 128 -15.03 -9.62 -35.91
CA GLY A 128 -15.59 -10.47 -36.95
C GLY A 128 -16.02 -9.58 -38.11
N ARG A 129 -15.17 -9.42 -39.13
CA ARG A 129 -15.59 -8.92 -40.44
C ARG A 129 -15.67 -10.11 -41.39
N GLY A 130 -16.89 -10.59 -41.58
CA GLY A 130 -17.26 -11.29 -42.81
C GLY A 130 -17.38 -10.25 -43.93
N GLU A 131 -16.62 -10.45 -45.00
CA GLU A 131 -16.75 -9.71 -46.24
C GLU A 131 -17.91 -10.30 -47.06
N ALA A 132 -18.85 -9.44 -47.47
CA ALA A 132 -19.64 -9.64 -48.70
C ALA A 132 -20.37 -8.35 -49.10
N GLY A 133 -20.08 -7.86 -50.31
CA GLY A 133 -21.13 -7.40 -51.23
C GLY A 133 -21.42 -5.90 -51.36
N GLY A 134 -20.68 -5.23 -52.26
CA GLY A 134 -21.24 -4.49 -53.43
C GLY A 134 -22.02 -3.16 -53.26
N PRO A 135 -22.09 -2.32 -54.32
CA PRO A 135 -22.21 -0.86 -54.21
C PRO A 135 -23.58 -0.28 -54.63
N ARG A 136 -23.88 0.98 -54.25
CA ARG A 136 -24.85 1.94 -54.85
C ARG A 136 -24.72 3.31 -54.12
N GLU A 137 -24.28 4.37 -54.79
CA GLU A 137 -25.02 5.37 -55.59
C GLU A 137 -25.56 6.58 -54.79
N ALA A 138 -25.08 7.76 -55.24
CA ALA A 138 -25.74 9.06 -55.44
C ALA A 138 -26.36 9.89 -54.29
N ALA A 139 -25.79 11.10 -54.16
CA ALA A 139 -26.43 12.43 -54.16
C ALA A 139 -27.56 12.78 -53.17
N GLY A 140 -27.40 13.90 -52.46
CA GLY A 140 -28.50 14.60 -51.79
C GLY A 140 -28.02 15.71 -50.87
N ALA A 141 -28.40 16.95 -51.19
CA ALA A 141 -28.00 18.20 -50.55
C ALA A 141 -28.78 18.53 -49.27
N GLY A 142 -28.25 19.49 -48.50
CA GLY A 142 -29.04 20.41 -47.66
C GLY A 142 -28.99 20.14 -46.16
N GLY A 143 -28.58 21.15 -45.40
CA GLY A 143 -28.76 21.17 -43.94
C GLY A 143 -27.75 22.04 -43.21
N GLU A 144 -27.99 23.34 -43.16
CA GLU A 144 -27.33 24.26 -42.23
C GLU A 144 -27.57 23.79 -40.78
N GLY A 145 -26.51 23.30 -40.15
CA GLY A 145 -26.50 22.88 -38.74
C GLY A 145 -25.61 23.82 -37.93
N ARG A 146 -26.24 24.59 -37.04
CA ARG A 146 -25.60 25.39 -35.98
C ARG A 146 -24.43 24.64 -35.33
N PRO A 147 -23.30 25.29 -34.99
CA PRO A 147 -22.29 24.64 -34.17
C PRO A 147 -22.88 24.39 -32.77
N GLY A 148 -23.27 23.15 -32.52
CA GLY A 148 -23.60 22.66 -31.19
C GLY A 148 -22.36 22.82 -30.32
N ALA A 149 -22.52 23.58 -29.23
CA ALA A 149 -21.52 23.70 -28.20
C ALA A 149 -21.08 22.30 -27.77
N ALA A 150 -19.81 21.97 -28.04
CA ALA A 150 -19.17 20.78 -27.51
C ALA A 150 -19.10 20.94 -25.99
N THR A 151 -20.10 20.43 -25.29
CA THR A 151 -20.05 20.21 -23.84
C THR A 151 -18.87 19.27 -23.61
N THR A 152 -17.75 19.84 -23.18
CA THR A 152 -16.60 19.09 -22.71
C THR A 152 -17.06 18.42 -21.43
N THR A 153 -17.50 17.17 -21.53
CA THR A 153 -17.71 16.34 -20.35
C THR A 153 -16.33 16.14 -19.72
N ALA A 154 -16.12 16.83 -18.60
CA ALA A 154 -15.04 16.50 -17.71
C ALA A 154 -15.14 14.99 -17.42
N ARG A 155 -14.12 14.23 -17.82
CA ARG A 155 -13.98 12.83 -17.42
C ARG A 155 -13.71 12.84 -15.93
N GLU A 156 -14.78 12.83 -15.15
CA GLU A 156 -14.75 12.65 -13.71
C GLU A 156 -14.22 11.24 -13.45
N GLY A 157 -13.00 11.16 -12.92
CA GLY A 157 -12.38 9.89 -12.57
C GLY A 157 -13.33 9.12 -11.65
N ARG A 158 -13.50 7.81 -11.90
CA ARG A 158 -14.22 6.95 -10.97
C ARG A 158 -13.57 7.15 -9.59
N PRO A 159 -14.34 7.32 -8.51
CA PRO A 159 -13.75 7.39 -7.18
C PRO A 159 -12.91 6.12 -6.91
N PRO A 160 -11.96 6.17 -5.97
CA PRO A 160 -11.28 4.98 -5.46
C PRO A 160 -12.29 3.85 -5.23
N ASP A 161 -11.86 2.59 -5.28
CA ASP A 161 -12.72 1.47 -4.84
C ASP A 161 -12.92 1.55 -3.32
N LEU A 162 -13.71 2.54 -2.92
CA LEU A 162 -14.00 2.92 -1.57
C LEU A 162 -14.83 1.82 -0.91
N GLN A 163 -15.62 1.08 -1.69
CA GLN A 163 -16.35 -0.08 -1.19
C GLN A 163 -15.39 -1.17 -0.75
N GLN A 164 -14.40 -1.55 -1.57
CA GLN A 164 -13.38 -2.52 -1.18
C GLN A 164 -12.56 -2.04 0.02
N ALA A 165 -12.13 -0.77 0.00
CA ALA A 165 -11.38 -0.14 1.10
C ALA A 165 -12.13 -0.17 2.44
N LEU A 166 -13.45 -0.02 2.41
CA LEU A 166 -14.29 -0.04 3.61
C LEU A 166 -14.67 -1.45 4.05
N ALA A 167 -14.90 -2.36 3.10
CA ALA A 167 -15.38 -3.72 3.37
C ALA A 167 -14.28 -4.68 3.82
N THR A 168 -13.02 -4.44 3.44
CA THR A 168 -11.92 -5.37 3.73
C THR A 168 -11.67 -5.53 5.23
N ARG A 169 -11.34 -6.74 5.68
CA ARG A 169 -10.92 -7.08 7.05
C ARG A 169 -9.43 -6.87 7.31
N ALA A 170 -8.69 -6.44 6.30
CA ALA A 170 -7.27 -6.14 6.43
C ALA A 170 -7.02 -5.11 7.53
N ASP A 171 -5.89 -5.26 8.22
CA ASP A 171 -5.48 -4.38 9.32
C ASP A 171 -5.37 -2.93 8.86
N ARG A 172 -4.92 -2.73 7.62
CA ARG A 172 -4.67 -1.44 6.99
C ARG A 172 -5.13 -1.44 5.54
N VAL A 173 -5.40 -0.24 5.05
CA VAL A 173 -5.65 -0.01 3.63
C VAL A 173 -4.52 0.86 3.09
N LEU A 174 -3.95 0.49 1.96
CA LEU A 174 -3.04 1.33 1.19
C LEU A 174 -3.82 1.88 -0.01
N LEU A 175 -3.92 3.20 -0.12
CA LEU A 175 -4.55 3.85 -1.27
C LEU A 175 -3.45 4.40 -2.18
N ASP A 176 -3.34 3.84 -3.39
CA ASP A 176 -2.45 4.37 -4.42
C ASP A 176 -3.17 5.47 -5.21
N ALA A 177 -2.79 6.73 -4.93
CA ALA A 177 -3.35 7.93 -5.55
C ALA A 177 -2.52 8.43 -6.75
N ALA A 178 -1.70 7.57 -7.37
CA ALA A 178 -0.92 7.95 -8.54
C ALA A 178 -1.82 8.11 -9.79
N VAL A 179 -1.79 9.30 -10.41
CA VAL A 179 -2.40 9.54 -11.72
C VAL A 179 -1.35 9.41 -12.83
N PRO A 180 -1.56 8.58 -13.87
CA PRO A 180 -0.63 8.45 -15.00
C PRO A 180 -0.37 9.79 -15.70
N GLY A 181 0.91 10.12 -15.92
CA GLY A 181 1.32 11.23 -16.80
C GLY A 181 1.35 12.63 -16.18
N ARG A 182 1.05 12.81 -14.88
CA ARG A 182 1.19 14.12 -14.21
C ARG A 182 1.96 14.03 -12.88
N ARG A 183 2.93 14.92 -12.69
CA ARG A 183 3.45 15.31 -11.37
C ARG A 183 2.68 16.54 -10.90
N GLY A 184 2.28 16.58 -9.63
CA GLY A 184 1.95 17.80 -8.86
C GLY A 184 1.17 18.93 -9.58
N GLY A 185 -0.17 19.00 -9.51
CA GLY A 185 -0.91 20.18 -9.98
C GLY A 185 -2.40 19.98 -10.25
N THR A 186 -3.23 20.67 -9.46
CA THR A 186 -4.68 20.97 -9.55
C THR A 186 -5.71 19.82 -9.60
N GLY A 187 -5.42 18.67 -10.21
CA GLY A 187 -6.29 17.47 -10.16
C GLY A 187 -6.22 16.66 -8.86
N GLN A 188 -5.29 17.00 -7.96
CA GLN A 188 -4.86 16.17 -6.82
C GLN A 188 -5.67 16.35 -5.54
N ARG A 189 -6.43 17.45 -5.42
CA ARG A 189 -7.21 17.71 -4.19
C ARG A 189 -8.43 16.80 -4.08
N ALA A 190 -9.01 16.37 -5.19
CA ALA A 190 -10.17 15.45 -5.19
C ALA A 190 -9.78 14.06 -4.68
N ASP A 191 -8.65 13.51 -5.14
CA ASP A 191 -8.15 12.21 -4.68
C ASP A 191 -7.70 12.28 -3.20
N TRP A 192 -7.06 13.38 -2.78
CA TRP A 192 -6.71 13.57 -1.37
C TRP A 192 -7.93 13.84 -0.48
N ALA A 193 -9.00 14.45 -0.97
CA ALA A 193 -10.24 14.59 -0.22
C ALA A 193 -10.91 13.22 0.02
N ALA A 194 -10.94 12.36 -1.00
CA ALA A 194 -11.40 10.98 -0.87
C ALA A 194 -10.50 10.19 0.10
N ALA A 195 -9.17 10.32 -0.03
CA ALA A 195 -8.20 9.72 0.89
C ALA A 195 -8.43 10.21 2.34
N ALA A 196 -8.64 11.50 2.56
CA ALA A 196 -8.91 12.08 3.88
C ALA A 196 -10.20 11.52 4.48
N CYS A 197 -11.24 11.34 3.65
CA CYS A 197 -12.48 10.71 4.10
C CYS A 197 -12.26 9.26 4.54
N LEU A 198 -11.46 8.50 3.80
CA LEU A 198 -11.10 7.12 4.15
C LEU A 198 -10.22 7.04 5.39
N ALA A 199 -9.24 7.95 5.54
CA ALA A 199 -8.34 8.01 6.69
C ALA A 199 -9.08 8.22 8.03
N ARG A 200 -10.22 8.91 8.01
CA ARG A 200 -11.10 9.06 9.19
C ARG A 200 -11.81 7.77 9.60
N ARG A 201 -11.89 6.78 8.71
CA ARG A 201 -12.68 5.55 8.91
C ARG A 201 -11.82 4.31 9.05
N ARG A 202 -10.61 4.34 8.49
CA ARG A 202 -9.67 3.22 8.43
C ARG A 202 -8.25 3.75 8.65
N PRO A 203 -7.35 2.96 9.28
CA PRO A 203 -5.95 3.34 9.32
C PRO A 203 -5.35 3.20 7.91
N LEU A 204 -5.26 4.34 7.24
CA LEU A 204 -4.89 4.49 5.83
C LEU A 204 -3.40 4.74 5.66
N ILE A 205 -2.78 3.98 4.76
CA ILE A 205 -1.46 4.28 4.20
C ILE A 205 -1.68 5.00 2.87
N LEU A 206 -1.23 6.24 2.77
CA LEU A 206 -1.31 6.99 1.52
C LEU A 206 -0.07 6.69 0.66
N ALA A 207 -0.30 6.25 -0.57
CA ALA A 207 0.74 5.98 -1.56
C ALA A 207 0.44 6.72 -2.87
N GLY A 208 1.36 6.60 -3.82
CA GLY A 208 1.16 7.10 -5.17
C GLY A 208 1.69 8.52 -5.38
N GLY A 209 2.76 8.63 -6.16
CA GLY A 209 3.33 9.93 -6.55
C GLY A 209 3.95 10.76 -5.42
N LEU A 210 4.07 10.22 -4.20
CA LEU A 210 4.67 10.95 -3.08
C LEU A 210 6.19 11.11 -3.26
N ASP A 211 6.71 12.27 -2.88
CA ASP A 211 8.12 12.65 -2.94
C ASP A 211 8.47 13.62 -1.78
N PRO A 212 9.76 13.96 -1.56
CA PRO A 212 10.15 14.87 -0.47
C PRO A 212 9.52 16.26 -0.56
N GLU A 213 9.12 16.70 -1.75
CA GLU A 213 8.56 18.03 -2.00
C GLU A 213 7.06 18.10 -1.65
N ASN A 214 6.31 17.01 -1.82
CA ASN A 214 4.85 16.99 -1.66
C ASN A 214 4.34 16.28 -0.40
N VAL A 215 5.14 15.40 0.22
CA VAL A 215 4.66 14.53 1.31
C VAL A 215 4.14 15.32 2.52
N ALA A 216 4.74 16.46 2.82
CA ALA A 216 4.32 17.29 3.95
C ALA A 216 2.93 17.90 3.73
N GLU A 217 2.57 18.30 2.51
CA GLU A 217 1.20 18.76 2.21
C GLU A 217 0.22 17.60 2.30
N ALA A 218 0.58 16.45 1.70
CA ALA A 218 -0.25 15.24 1.72
C ALA A 218 -0.58 14.80 3.15
N VAL A 219 0.41 14.78 4.06
CA VAL A 219 0.20 14.44 5.48
C VAL A 219 -0.75 15.44 6.17
N ARG A 220 -0.62 16.75 5.91
CA ARG A 220 -1.49 17.76 6.54
C ARG A 220 -2.93 17.68 6.06
N VAL A 221 -3.13 17.46 4.76
CA VAL A 221 -4.45 17.41 4.12
C VAL A 221 -5.17 16.10 4.42
N VAL A 222 -4.49 14.97 4.23
CA VAL A 222 -5.10 13.63 4.32
C VAL A 222 -5.13 13.11 5.76
N ARG A 223 -4.16 13.52 6.59
CA ARG A 223 -3.90 12.95 7.92
C ARG A 223 -3.92 11.42 7.91
N PRO A 224 -3.13 10.78 7.03
CA PRO A 224 -3.11 9.34 6.93
C PRO A 224 -2.46 8.72 8.17
N TRP A 225 -2.73 7.43 8.41
CA TRP A 225 -2.03 6.67 9.44
C TRP A 225 -0.54 6.48 9.10
N GLY A 226 -0.22 6.36 7.82
CA GLY A 226 1.15 6.31 7.32
C GLY A 226 1.25 6.76 5.86
N VAL A 227 2.48 6.89 5.37
CA VAL A 227 2.76 7.17 3.95
C VAL A 227 3.67 6.08 3.40
N ASP A 228 3.44 5.68 2.14
CA ASP A 228 4.30 4.76 1.40
C ASP A 228 4.96 5.49 0.22
N VAL A 229 6.25 5.23 0.01
CA VAL A 229 7.00 5.84 -1.09
C VAL A 229 7.86 4.82 -1.81
N SER A 230 7.68 4.78 -3.13
CA SER A 230 8.51 3.96 -4.02
C SER A 230 9.38 4.84 -4.92
N SER A 231 8.87 5.31 -6.07
CA SER A 231 9.69 6.03 -7.06
C SER A 231 10.10 7.44 -6.66
N GLY A 232 9.39 8.12 -5.76
CA GLY A 232 9.71 9.50 -5.35
C GLY A 232 11.06 9.66 -4.64
N VAL A 233 11.62 8.55 -4.12
CA VAL A 233 12.92 8.51 -3.47
C VAL A 233 13.96 7.70 -4.27
N GLU A 234 13.73 7.53 -5.57
CA GLU A 234 14.70 6.91 -6.49
C GLU A 234 15.55 8.00 -7.18
N ARG A 235 16.86 7.76 -7.35
CA ARG A 235 17.74 8.58 -8.23
C ARG A 235 17.67 8.14 -9.69
N ALA A 236 17.43 6.85 -9.90
CA ALA A 236 17.21 6.20 -11.18
C ALA A 236 16.22 5.04 -10.96
N ARG A 237 15.56 4.57 -12.02
CA ARG A 237 14.50 3.55 -11.90
C ARG A 237 14.96 2.31 -11.12
N GLY A 238 14.31 2.05 -9.99
CA GLY A 238 14.62 0.93 -9.09
C GLY A 238 15.87 1.13 -8.21
N VAL A 239 16.49 2.31 -8.25
CA VAL A 239 17.70 2.65 -7.50
C VAL A 239 17.37 3.78 -6.53
N LYS A 240 17.26 3.43 -5.25
CA LYS A 240 16.90 4.34 -4.17
C LYS A 240 18.03 5.33 -3.87
N ASP A 241 17.66 6.51 -3.42
CA ASP A 241 18.56 7.58 -3.02
C ASP A 241 18.45 7.81 -1.50
N PRO A 242 19.49 7.48 -0.71
CA PRO A 242 19.47 7.64 0.74
C PRO A 242 19.14 9.06 1.21
N GLU A 243 19.62 10.08 0.50
CA GLU A 243 19.37 11.48 0.88
C GLU A 243 17.91 11.84 0.65
N ARG A 244 17.33 11.40 -0.48
CA ARG A 244 15.89 11.58 -0.74
C ARG A 244 15.03 10.83 0.25
N ILE A 245 15.42 9.63 0.67
CA ILE A 245 14.74 8.87 1.72
C ILE A 245 14.72 9.69 3.03
N ALA A 246 15.87 10.20 3.46
CA ALA A 246 15.98 10.99 4.68
C ALA A 246 15.14 12.27 4.61
N ARG A 247 15.20 13.01 3.50
CA ARG A 247 14.38 14.21 3.27
C ARG A 247 12.89 13.90 3.28
N PHE A 248 12.47 12.79 2.64
CA PHE A 248 11.07 12.35 2.65
C PHE A 248 10.56 12.08 4.06
N ILE A 249 11.31 11.29 4.85
CA ILE A 249 10.91 10.92 6.22
C ILE A 249 10.86 12.16 7.11
N ALA A 250 11.87 13.03 7.03
CA ALA A 250 11.91 14.28 7.80
C ALA A 250 10.70 15.18 7.48
N ALA A 251 10.39 15.37 6.19
CA ALA A 251 9.24 16.17 5.75
C ALA A 251 7.90 15.59 6.22
N ALA A 252 7.73 14.26 6.15
CA ALA A 252 6.53 13.57 6.62
C ALA A 252 6.35 13.71 8.14
N ARG A 253 7.42 13.49 8.93
CA ARG A 253 7.38 13.57 10.39
C ARG A 253 7.14 14.98 10.90
N ALA A 254 7.79 15.98 10.29
CA ALA A 254 7.57 17.38 10.64
C ALA A 254 6.11 17.82 10.42
N ALA A 255 5.44 17.27 9.40
CA ALA A 255 4.02 17.53 9.15
C ALA A 255 3.07 16.79 10.13
N ALA A 256 3.48 15.65 10.68
CA ALA A 256 2.66 14.82 11.57
C ALA A 256 2.63 15.31 13.03
N GLY A 257 3.64 16.06 13.48
CA GLY A 257 3.77 16.57 14.87
C GLY A 257 2.70 17.56 15.33
N GLY A 258 1.62 17.77 14.56
CA GLY A 258 0.51 18.68 14.85
C GLY A 258 -0.74 18.04 15.49
N GLY A 259 -0.62 16.86 16.10
CA GLY A 259 -1.70 16.20 16.83
C GLY A 259 -2.27 14.98 16.09
N HIS A 260 -1.82 13.78 16.49
CA HIS A 260 -2.44 12.51 16.13
C HIS A 260 -3.11 11.95 17.39
N GLU A 261 -4.44 12.08 17.50
CA GLU A 261 -5.21 11.25 18.42
C GLU A 261 -5.43 9.89 17.73
N PRO A 262 -4.96 8.77 18.30
CA PRO A 262 -5.03 7.48 17.63
C PRO A 262 -6.48 7.00 17.50
N VAL A 263 -6.88 6.63 16.29
CA VAL A 263 -8.13 5.87 16.06
C VAL A 263 -7.94 4.49 16.69
N ARG A 264 -8.63 4.20 17.81
CA ARG A 264 -8.54 2.92 18.52
C ARG A 264 -8.93 1.77 17.59
N GLY A 265 -7.93 1.08 17.04
CA GLY A 265 -8.10 -0.24 16.44
C GLY A 265 -8.39 -1.28 17.50
N LYS A 266 -9.21 -2.28 17.16
CA LYS A 266 -9.52 -3.42 18.03
C LYS A 266 -8.21 -4.14 18.41
N PRO A 267 -7.95 -4.41 19.70
CA PRO A 267 -6.75 -5.13 20.11
C PRO A 267 -6.74 -6.54 19.49
N PRO A 268 -5.56 -7.10 19.16
CA PRO A 268 -5.47 -8.47 18.65
C PRO A 268 -6.07 -9.43 19.68
N ALA A 269 -6.80 -10.44 19.19
CA ALA A 269 -7.35 -11.49 20.02
C ALA A 269 -6.20 -12.20 20.77
N SER A 270 -6.24 -12.15 22.10
CA SER A 270 -5.34 -12.88 22.97
C SER A 270 -5.51 -14.37 22.69
N HIS A 271 -4.50 -14.98 22.07
CA HIS A 271 -4.43 -16.43 21.92
C HIS A 271 -4.09 -17.01 23.28
N GLY A 272 -5.12 -17.39 24.03
CA GLY A 272 -4.98 -18.17 25.25
C GLY A 272 -4.32 -19.50 24.92
N THR A 273 -3.10 -19.68 25.40
CA THR A 273 -2.44 -20.99 25.45
C THR A 273 -3.24 -21.84 26.43
N ARG A 274 -4.11 -22.70 25.88
CA ARG A 274 -4.62 -23.87 26.62
C ARG A 274 -3.53 -24.93 26.53
N ASP A 275 -2.82 -25.12 27.63
CA ASP A 275 -2.23 -26.43 27.95
C ASP A 275 -2.57 -26.75 29.40
N GLY A 276 -3.74 -27.36 29.56
CA GLY A 276 -4.10 -28.11 30.74
C GLY A 276 -3.80 -29.58 30.48
N LEU A 277 -2.71 -30.08 31.07
CA LEU A 277 -2.51 -31.50 31.31
C LEU A 277 -2.17 -31.69 32.79
N ALA A 278 -3.22 -31.97 33.54
CA ALA A 278 -3.14 -32.52 34.87
C ALA A 278 -2.37 -33.85 34.84
N ARG A 279 -1.35 -33.98 35.67
CA ARG A 279 -0.96 -35.26 36.26
C ARG A 279 -0.60 -35.05 37.73
N ASP A 280 -1.50 -35.54 38.56
CA ASP A 280 -1.25 -35.96 39.93
C ASP A 280 0.08 -36.69 40.06
N ARG A 281 0.86 -36.33 41.08
CA ARG A 281 1.50 -37.34 41.94
C ARG A 281 1.89 -36.75 43.30
N LYS A 282 1.33 -37.40 44.32
CA LYS A 282 1.51 -37.25 45.76
C LYS A 282 2.97 -37.39 46.20
N GLY A 283 3.36 -36.68 47.27
CA GLY A 283 4.37 -37.13 48.24
C GLY A 283 5.43 -36.08 48.61
N PRO A 284 5.98 -36.13 49.85
CA PRO A 284 5.74 -35.06 50.81
C PRO A 284 6.99 -34.28 51.25
N TRP A 285 6.70 -33.11 51.83
CA TRP A 285 7.57 -32.21 52.57
C TRP A 285 8.57 -32.88 53.53
N ARG A 286 9.82 -32.41 53.48
CA ARG A 286 10.65 -32.04 54.64
C ARG A 286 11.54 -30.87 54.24
#